data_AF-A0A8B5WGN2-F1
#
_entry.id   AF-A0A8B5WGN2-F1
#
_cell.length_a   1.000
_cell.length_b   1.000
_cell.length_c   1.000
_cell.angle_alpha   90.00
_cell.angle_beta   90.00
_cell.angle_gamma   90.00
#
_symmetry.space_group_name_H-M   'P 1'
#
loop_
_entity.id
_entity.type
_entity.pdbx_description
1 polymer ?
#
loop_
_entity_poly.entity_id
_entity_poly.type
_entity_poly.pdbx_seq_one_letter_code
_entity_poly.pdbx_strand_id
1 'polypeptide(L)'
;MRILLTTFLLLALLPAPVQAENPRVWMEIDRGVIVLELDAVYAPVTTQNFIDYVDAGFFDGLVFHRVIRDFVIQSGGFTRDFDFRDPILPPITSEAQNGLANVNGTIAMALSAGNVNSGQSQFFINLGTNAHLDDDFTVFGRVIMGDEVVDQLGALRTGPKSTPYGVLSDSPLTPPLIQRAVVFHGEFPIMPLHTGSWFDPANPGVGFNVEVANDASTEAGPVLVVYWYDFNEGRPLWLTGTATFEYGATELSVDLLAVPGPAPLADFQTPPPLSEYEVRGSLTVSFSDCRTGRFSYDLPDFGSGEVAVTRLTLPDRASCDGLISAQ
;
A
#
# COMPACT_ATOMS: atom_id res chain seq x y z
N MET A 1 30.51 65.04 -5.63
CA MET A 1 29.19 64.39 -5.72
C MET A 1 29.36 63.16 -6.60
N ARG A 2 29.64 61.98 -6.01
CA ARG A 2 29.90 60.73 -6.74
C ARG A 2 28.68 59.82 -6.56
N ILE A 3 27.97 59.57 -7.66
CA ILE A 3 26.79 58.70 -7.73
C ILE A 3 27.30 57.25 -7.78
N LEU A 4 27.00 56.46 -6.75
CA LEU A 4 27.27 55.01 -6.76
C LEU A 4 26.15 54.32 -7.57
N LEU A 5 26.53 53.68 -8.68
CA LEU A 5 25.68 52.73 -9.41
C LEU A 5 25.61 51.42 -8.62
N THR A 6 24.44 51.07 -8.10
CA THR A 6 24.16 49.76 -7.52
C THR A 6 23.80 48.79 -8.65
N THR A 7 24.69 47.86 -8.97
CA THR A 7 24.45 46.78 -9.93
C THR A 7 23.59 45.72 -9.25
N PHE A 8 22.35 45.54 -9.72
CA PHE A 8 21.46 44.46 -9.28
C PHE A 8 21.92 43.16 -9.97
N LEU A 9 22.51 42.25 -9.20
CA LEU A 9 22.88 40.91 -9.67
C LEU A 9 21.60 40.04 -9.64
N LEU A 10 21.06 39.74 -10.82
CA LEU A 10 19.90 38.85 -10.96
C LEU A 10 20.37 37.40 -10.75
N LEU A 11 20.13 36.86 -9.56
CA LEU A 11 20.45 35.46 -9.23
C LEU A 11 19.42 34.55 -9.93
N ALA A 12 19.85 33.82 -10.95
CA ALA A 12 19.01 32.81 -11.60
C ALA A 12 18.80 31.64 -10.62
N LEU A 13 17.57 31.44 -10.14
CA LEU A 13 17.20 30.22 -9.42
C LEU A 13 17.21 29.06 -10.42
N LEU A 14 18.21 28.19 -10.31
CA LEU A 14 18.15 26.88 -10.94
C LEU A 14 17.15 26.01 -10.15
N PRO A 15 16.24 25.28 -10.81
CA PRO A 15 15.37 24.33 -10.13
C PRO A 15 16.25 23.25 -9.49
N ALA A 16 16.02 22.98 -8.21
CA ALA A 16 16.66 21.87 -7.51
C ALA A 16 16.28 20.55 -8.20
N PRO A 17 17.19 19.55 -8.28
CA PRO A 17 16.81 18.23 -8.73
C PRO A 17 15.71 17.70 -7.79
N VAL A 18 14.55 17.37 -8.37
CA VAL A 18 13.52 16.62 -7.65
C VAL A 18 14.12 15.25 -7.39
N GLN A 19 14.44 14.97 -6.13
CA GLN A 19 14.85 13.64 -5.73
C GLN A 19 13.66 12.70 -5.93
N ALA A 20 13.85 11.65 -6.72
CA ALA A 20 12.82 10.64 -6.90
C ALA A 20 12.47 10.05 -5.53
N GLU A 21 11.18 9.94 -5.23
CA GLU A 21 10.73 9.27 -4.01
C GLU A 21 11.15 7.80 -4.02
N ASN A 22 11.47 7.28 -2.85
CA ASN A 22 11.83 5.88 -2.67
C ASN A 22 10.64 4.98 -3.10
N PRO A 23 10.89 3.90 -3.87
CA PRO A 23 9.84 2.95 -4.24
C PRO A 23 9.19 2.34 -3.00
N ARG A 24 7.87 2.11 -3.07
CA ARG A 24 7.13 1.47 -2.00
C ARG A 24 6.45 0.21 -2.48
N VAL A 25 6.37 -0.77 -1.59
CA VAL A 25 5.71 -2.05 -1.86
C VAL A 25 4.62 -2.27 -0.84
N TRP A 26 3.41 -2.42 -1.33
CA TRP A 26 2.28 -2.90 -0.56
C TRP A 26 2.29 -4.44 -0.58
N MET A 27 2.34 -5.07 0.59
CA MET A 27 2.31 -6.52 0.75
C MET A 27 1.08 -6.94 1.55
N GLU A 28 0.12 -7.59 0.90
CA GLU A 28 -1.06 -8.17 1.53
C GLU A 28 -0.72 -9.58 2.03
N ILE A 29 -0.90 -9.79 3.32
CA ILE A 29 -0.69 -11.06 4.01
C ILE A 29 -2.05 -11.51 4.55
N ASP A 30 -2.27 -12.81 4.69
CA ASP A 30 -3.48 -13.37 5.29
C ASP A 30 -3.71 -13.00 6.78
N ARG A 31 -2.87 -12.13 7.34
CA ARG A 31 -2.94 -11.55 8.69
C ARG A 31 -2.98 -10.02 8.71
N GLY A 32 -2.98 -9.36 7.56
CA GLY A 32 -2.98 -7.90 7.44
C GLY A 32 -2.05 -7.40 6.36
N VAL A 33 -1.83 -6.10 6.35
CA VAL A 33 -1.02 -5.43 5.32
C VAL A 33 0.28 -4.91 5.93
N ILE A 34 1.38 -5.05 5.19
CA ILE A 34 2.65 -4.38 5.46
C ILE A 34 2.96 -3.47 4.27
N VAL A 35 3.43 -2.25 4.53
CA VAL A 35 4.01 -1.37 3.49
C VAL A 35 5.50 -1.23 3.75
N LEU A 36 6.28 -1.48 2.71
CA LEU A 36 7.73 -1.35 2.70
C LEU A 36 8.12 -0.09 1.93
N GLU A 37 9.05 0.70 2.45
CA GLU A 37 9.78 1.71 1.69
C GLU A 37 11.19 1.20 1.39
N LEU A 38 11.55 1.16 0.11
CA LEU A 38 12.81 0.59 -0.38
C LEU A 38 13.84 1.69 -0.62
N ASP A 39 15.09 1.42 -0.25
CA ASP A 39 16.18 2.40 -0.35
C ASP A 39 16.92 2.24 -1.69
N ALA A 40 16.40 2.90 -2.72
CA ALA A 40 16.99 2.92 -4.05
C ALA A 40 18.28 3.77 -4.13
N VAL A 41 18.66 4.48 -3.06
CA VAL A 41 19.87 5.30 -3.01
C VAL A 41 21.05 4.49 -2.46
N TYR A 42 20.85 3.83 -1.33
CA TYR A 42 21.90 3.05 -0.65
C TYR A 42 21.93 1.58 -1.08
N ALA A 43 20.83 1.02 -1.61
CA ALA A 43 20.78 -0.35 -2.12
C ALA A 43 20.08 -0.43 -3.50
N PRO A 44 20.56 0.29 -4.54
CA PRO A 44 19.90 0.35 -5.84
C PRO A 44 19.75 -1.01 -6.52
N VAL A 45 20.76 -1.89 -6.45
CA VAL A 45 20.71 -3.20 -7.14
C VAL A 45 19.73 -4.13 -6.44
N THR A 46 19.78 -4.16 -5.10
CA THR A 46 18.91 -5.01 -4.28
C THR A 46 17.46 -4.55 -4.33
N THR A 47 17.23 -3.23 -4.30
CA THR A 47 15.91 -2.62 -4.46
C THR A 47 15.32 -2.95 -5.82
N GLN A 48 16.08 -2.77 -6.91
CA GLN A 48 15.58 -3.10 -8.25
C GLN A 48 15.28 -4.59 -8.38
N ASN A 49 16.16 -5.47 -7.89
CA ASN A 49 15.91 -6.91 -7.90
C ASN A 49 14.62 -7.27 -7.15
N PHE A 50 14.38 -6.68 -5.98
CA PHE A 50 13.14 -6.94 -5.22
C PHE A 50 11.90 -6.46 -5.98
N ILE A 51 11.95 -5.26 -6.58
CA ILE A 51 10.89 -4.71 -7.44
C ILE A 51 10.61 -5.65 -8.62
N ASP A 52 11.64 -6.14 -9.31
CA ASP A 52 11.47 -7.04 -10.46
C ASP A 52 10.75 -8.35 -10.06
N TYR A 53 10.99 -8.88 -8.85
CA TYR A 53 10.24 -10.01 -8.30
C TYR A 53 8.80 -9.66 -7.94
N VAL A 54 8.54 -8.46 -7.40
CA VAL A 54 7.20 -7.96 -7.11
C VAL A 54 6.39 -7.81 -8.40
N ASP A 55 6.94 -7.13 -9.41
CA ASP A 55 6.28 -6.88 -10.70
C ASP A 55 6.01 -8.18 -11.47
N ALA A 56 6.84 -9.21 -11.26
CA ALA A 56 6.61 -10.55 -11.81
C ALA A 56 5.53 -11.35 -11.06
N GLY A 57 4.93 -10.82 -9.99
CA GLY A 57 3.98 -11.53 -9.12
C GLY A 57 4.61 -12.72 -8.39
N PHE A 58 5.94 -12.75 -8.25
CA PHE A 58 6.66 -13.94 -7.78
C PHE A 58 6.35 -14.28 -6.33
N PHE A 59 6.08 -13.28 -5.50
CA PHE A 59 5.81 -13.45 -4.07
C PHE A 59 4.41 -13.97 -3.77
N ASP A 60 3.49 -13.88 -4.73
CA ASP A 60 2.10 -14.29 -4.55
C ASP A 60 2.01 -15.79 -4.30
N GLY A 61 1.36 -16.16 -3.19
CA GLY A 61 1.23 -17.53 -2.73
C GLY A 61 2.45 -18.10 -2.01
N LEU A 62 3.50 -17.30 -1.76
CA LEU A 62 4.62 -17.69 -0.92
C LEU A 62 4.33 -17.48 0.56
N VAL A 63 4.99 -18.27 1.41
CA VAL A 63 4.82 -18.19 2.85
C VAL A 63 6.05 -17.65 3.57
N PHE A 64 5.81 -17.01 4.71
CA PHE A 64 6.85 -16.79 5.71
C PHE A 64 7.20 -18.14 6.33
N HIS A 65 8.23 -18.77 5.76
CA HIS A 65 8.58 -20.16 6.03
C HIS A 65 9.50 -20.31 7.25
N ARG A 66 10.07 -19.20 7.75
CA ARG A 66 10.94 -19.16 8.92
C ARG A 66 10.64 -17.93 9.77
N VAL A 67 10.46 -18.15 11.07
CA VAL A 67 10.22 -17.10 12.07
C VAL A 67 11.06 -17.40 13.30
N ILE A 68 11.87 -16.45 13.73
CA ILE A 68 12.62 -16.53 14.99
C ILE A 68 12.33 -15.27 15.78
N ARG A 69 11.68 -15.44 16.93
CA ARG A 69 11.30 -14.35 17.83
C ARG A 69 12.51 -13.49 18.19
N ASP A 70 12.31 -12.17 18.18
CA ASP A 70 13.32 -11.14 18.47
C ASP A 70 14.55 -11.17 17.51
N PHE A 71 14.43 -11.90 16.39
CA PHE A 71 15.47 -11.99 15.36
C PHE A 71 14.93 -11.59 13.99
N VAL A 72 14.24 -12.49 13.29
CA VAL A 72 13.76 -12.24 11.91
C VAL A 72 12.48 -13.02 11.56
N ILE A 73 11.71 -12.49 10.62
CA ILE A 73 10.74 -13.25 9.80
C ILE A 73 11.23 -13.32 8.35
N GLN A 74 11.23 -14.50 7.74
CA GLN A 74 11.84 -14.74 6.43
C GLN A 74 10.87 -15.38 5.43
N SER A 75 10.90 -14.90 4.18
CA SER A 75 10.01 -15.32 3.08
C SER A 75 10.76 -15.36 1.74
N GLY A 76 10.02 -15.52 0.62
CA GLY A 76 10.53 -15.39 -0.74
C GLY A 76 11.08 -16.68 -1.37
N GLY A 77 10.79 -17.85 -0.80
CA GLY A 77 11.35 -19.13 -1.29
C GLY A 77 10.44 -20.36 -1.26
N PHE A 78 9.33 -20.35 -0.53
CA PHE A 78 8.49 -21.55 -0.36
C PHE A 78 7.01 -21.24 -0.54
N THR A 79 6.30 -22.12 -1.24
CA THR A 79 4.84 -22.08 -1.38
C THR A 79 4.15 -22.53 -0.10
N ARG A 80 2.82 -22.40 -0.05
CA ARG A 80 1.99 -22.93 1.05
C ARG A 80 2.22 -24.42 1.34
N ASP A 81 2.52 -25.19 0.32
CA ASP A 81 2.77 -26.63 0.41
C ASP A 81 4.23 -26.97 0.75
N PHE A 82 5.06 -25.94 0.97
CA PHE A 82 6.50 -26.03 1.22
C PHE A 82 7.31 -26.60 0.05
N ASP A 83 6.80 -26.43 -1.17
CA ASP A 83 7.61 -26.58 -2.38
C ASP A 83 8.51 -25.35 -2.53
N PHE A 84 9.77 -25.57 -2.87
CA PHE A 84 10.71 -24.49 -3.14
C PHE A 84 10.35 -23.85 -4.49
N ARG A 85 10.19 -22.54 -4.51
CA ARG A 85 9.96 -21.79 -5.75
C ARG A 85 11.31 -21.30 -6.27
N ASP A 86 11.74 -21.86 -7.39
CA ASP A 86 13.00 -21.49 -8.02
C ASP A 86 13.02 -19.99 -8.38
N PRO A 87 14.07 -19.24 -8.00
CA PRO A 87 14.20 -17.83 -8.34
C PRO A 87 14.25 -17.63 -9.86
N ILE A 88 13.57 -16.59 -10.35
CA ILE A 88 13.47 -16.28 -11.80
C ILE A 88 14.56 -15.30 -12.29
N LEU A 89 15.33 -14.70 -11.37
CA LEU A 89 16.42 -13.77 -11.67
C LEU A 89 17.77 -14.35 -11.20
N PRO A 90 18.90 -13.97 -11.86
CA PRO A 90 20.23 -14.38 -11.42
C PRO A 90 20.59 -13.79 -10.04
N PRO A 91 21.57 -14.36 -9.33
CA PRO A 91 22.08 -13.77 -8.10
C PRO A 91 22.65 -12.37 -8.31
N ILE A 92 22.45 -11.49 -7.33
CA ILE A 92 22.96 -10.11 -7.34
C ILE A 92 24.24 -9.96 -6.51
N THR A 93 25.02 -8.94 -6.84
CA THR A 93 26.17 -8.51 -6.04
C THR A 93 25.68 -7.91 -4.72
N SER A 94 26.37 -8.25 -3.62
CA SER A 94 26.07 -7.69 -2.30
C SER A 94 26.30 -6.18 -2.25
N GLU A 95 25.38 -5.47 -1.60
CA GLU A 95 25.51 -4.06 -1.22
C GLU A 95 25.53 -3.91 0.32
N ALA A 96 25.93 -4.95 1.07
CA ALA A 96 25.86 -4.94 2.54
C ALA A 96 26.66 -3.81 3.20
N GLN A 97 27.75 -3.38 2.57
CA GLN A 97 28.60 -2.27 3.02
C GLN A 97 28.04 -0.88 2.63
N ASN A 98 26.71 -0.74 2.55
CA ASN A 98 26.04 0.52 2.17
C ASN A 98 25.80 1.49 3.34
N GLY A 99 26.12 1.09 4.58
CA GLY A 99 25.96 1.91 5.78
C GLY A 99 24.57 1.84 6.44
N LEU A 100 23.65 1.04 5.90
CA LEU A 100 22.39 0.71 6.55
C LEU A 100 22.60 -0.44 7.54
N ALA A 101 21.91 -0.39 8.68
CA ALA A 101 22.06 -1.38 9.76
C ALA A 101 20.82 -2.28 9.89
N ASN A 102 21.03 -3.55 10.25
CA ASN A 102 19.98 -4.54 10.50
C ASN A 102 19.32 -4.27 11.86
N VAL A 103 18.46 -3.26 11.91
CA VAL A 103 17.68 -2.89 13.09
C VAL A 103 16.20 -3.25 12.92
N ASN A 104 15.44 -3.24 14.01
CA ASN A 104 14.02 -3.59 14.00
C ASN A 104 13.24 -2.87 12.88
N GLY A 105 12.41 -3.62 12.15
CA GLY A 105 11.60 -3.11 11.04
C GLY A 105 12.32 -2.96 9.70
N THR A 106 13.64 -3.17 9.63
CA THR A 106 14.36 -3.16 8.34
C THR A 106 14.14 -4.46 7.56
N ILE A 107 14.13 -4.36 6.23
CA ILE A 107 14.12 -5.51 5.32
C ILE A 107 15.51 -5.71 4.70
N ALA A 108 15.97 -6.95 4.69
CA ALA A 108 17.29 -7.32 4.18
C ALA A 108 17.26 -8.58 3.31
N MET A 109 18.20 -8.66 2.36
CA MET A 109 18.30 -9.75 1.39
C MET A 109 18.85 -11.01 2.04
N ALA A 110 18.14 -12.13 1.94
CA ALA A 110 18.61 -13.41 2.47
C ALA A 110 19.62 -14.05 1.52
N LEU A 111 20.59 -14.78 2.08
CA LEU A 111 21.72 -15.34 1.36
C LEU A 111 21.87 -16.83 1.59
N SER A 112 22.46 -17.52 0.61
CA SER A 112 23.01 -18.85 0.80
C SER A 112 24.26 -18.78 1.67
N ALA A 113 24.39 -19.74 2.59
CA ALA A 113 25.49 -19.77 3.56
C ALA A 113 26.87 -19.70 2.87
N GLY A 114 27.71 -18.76 3.30
CA GLY A 114 29.07 -18.60 2.82
C GLY A 114 29.22 -17.90 1.46
N ASN A 115 28.15 -17.37 0.88
CA ASN A 115 28.22 -16.61 -0.38
C ASN A 115 27.45 -15.28 -0.28
N VAL A 116 28.17 -14.18 -0.12
CA VAL A 116 27.59 -12.82 -0.04
C VAL A 116 26.90 -12.38 -1.33
N ASN A 117 27.31 -12.91 -2.50
CA ASN A 117 26.74 -12.59 -3.81
C ASN A 117 25.70 -13.64 -4.26
N SER A 118 24.93 -14.18 -3.31
CA SER A 118 23.90 -15.18 -3.58
C SER A 118 22.47 -14.67 -3.44
N GLY A 119 22.29 -13.37 -3.16
CA GLY A 119 20.99 -12.75 -3.01
C GLY A 119 20.15 -12.92 -4.27
N GLN A 120 18.90 -13.37 -4.10
CA GLN A 120 17.95 -13.58 -5.20
C GLN A 120 16.55 -13.14 -4.73
N SER A 121 15.63 -14.09 -4.49
CA SER A 121 14.23 -13.80 -4.14
C SER A 121 13.96 -13.77 -2.63
N GLN A 122 14.77 -14.44 -1.81
CA GLN A 122 14.50 -14.55 -0.39
C GLN A 122 14.92 -13.29 0.36
N PHE A 123 14.07 -12.88 1.31
CA PHE A 123 14.30 -11.71 2.15
C PHE A 123 13.85 -12.00 3.58
N PHE A 124 14.31 -11.17 4.51
CA PHE A 124 13.81 -11.18 5.88
C PHE A 124 13.55 -9.77 6.40
N ILE A 125 12.63 -9.67 7.36
CA ILE A 125 12.37 -8.45 8.13
C ILE A 125 12.95 -8.67 9.54
N ASN A 126 13.76 -7.72 10.00
CA ASN A 126 14.38 -7.74 11.31
C ASN A 126 13.34 -7.43 12.41
N LEU A 127 13.31 -8.26 13.47
CA LEU A 127 12.46 -8.09 14.66
C LEU A 127 13.23 -7.55 15.88
N GLY A 128 14.45 -7.07 15.66
CA GLY A 128 15.38 -6.64 16.69
C GLY A 128 16.65 -6.04 16.10
N THR A 129 17.60 -5.69 16.95
CA THR A 129 18.91 -5.18 16.52
C THR A 129 19.88 -6.34 16.29
N ASN A 130 20.17 -6.60 15.01
CA ASN A 130 20.98 -7.72 14.53
C ASN A 130 22.30 -7.25 13.92
N ALA A 131 23.05 -6.40 14.65
CA ALA A 131 24.29 -5.78 14.14
C ALA A 131 25.37 -6.77 13.65
N HIS A 132 25.29 -8.04 14.07
CA HIS A 132 26.16 -9.11 13.57
C HIS A 132 25.87 -9.52 12.11
N LEU A 133 24.79 -9.03 11.52
CA LEU A 133 24.40 -9.26 10.12
C LEU A 133 24.83 -8.12 9.19
N ASP A 134 25.24 -6.96 9.73
CA ASP A 134 25.47 -5.72 8.96
C ASP A 134 26.52 -5.87 7.86
N ASP A 135 27.54 -6.70 8.09
CA ASP A 135 28.62 -6.87 7.11
C ASP A 135 28.26 -7.83 5.96
N ASP A 136 27.24 -8.67 6.15
CA ASP A 136 26.92 -9.78 5.25
C ASP A 136 25.60 -9.56 4.51
N PHE A 137 24.57 -9.02 5.18
CA PHE A 137 23.20 -8.96 4.66
C PHE A 137 22.81 -7.53 4.30
N THR A 138 22.55 -7.31 3.01
CA THR A 138 22.14 -6.01 2.49
C THR A 138 20.76 -5.62 3.00
N VAL A 139 20.71 -4.62 3.88
CA VAL A 139 19.48 -3.88 4.17
C VAL A 139 19.16 -3.01 2.96
N PHE A 140 17.91 -3.11 2.49
CA PHE A 140 17.45 -2.39 1.29
C PHE A 140 16.11 -1.67 1.48
N GLY A 141 15.67 -1.52 2.73
CA GLY A 141 14.45 -0.78 3.04
C GLY A 141 13.97 -0.98 4.47
N ARG A 142 12.74 -0.58 4.73
CA ARG A 142 12.07 -0.72 6.03
C ARG A 142 10.57 -0.80 5.91
N VAL A 143 9.94 -1.36 6.93
CA VAL A 143 8.49 -1.28 7.16
C VAL A 143 8.13 0.16 7.53
N ILE A 144 7.09 0.68 6.89
CA ILE A 144 6.51 2.01 7.16
C ILE A 144 5.03 1.96 7.55
N MET A 145 4.40 0.77 7.44
CA MET A 145 3.06 0.47 7.95
C MET A 145 2.98 -1.03 8.23
N GLY A 146 2.22 -1.40 9.27
CA GLY A 146 1.92 -2.79 9.60
C GLY A 146 2.89 -3.38 10.62
N ASP A 147 3.45 -2.56 11.50
CA ASP A 147 4.30 -3.02 12.61
C ASP A 147 3.55 -4.05 13.47
N GLU A 148 2.26 -3.85 13.72
CA GLU A 148 1.44 -4.83 14.44
C GLU A 148 1.31 -6.16 13.69
N VAL A 149 1.34 -6.14 12.36
CA VAL A 149 1.32 -7.37 11.54
C VAL A 149 2.66 -8.07 11.66
N VAL A 150 3.77 -7.33 11.55
CA VAL A 150 5.14 -7.84 11.73
C VAL A 150 5.30 -8.47 13.12
N ASP A 151 4.85 -7.79 14.17
CA ASP A 151 4.88 -8.28 15.56
C ASP A 151 4.04 -9.56 15.72
N GLN A 152 2.84 -9.59 15.13
CA GLN A 152 2.00 -10.80 15.13
C GLN A 152 2.69 -11.97 14.44
N LEU A 153 3.37 -11.73 13.32
CA LEU A 153 4.14 -12.77 12.62
C LEU A 153 5.33 -13.25 13.47
N GLY A 154 6.07 -12.32 14.08
CA GLY A 154 7.20 -12.62 14.96
C GLY A 154 6.83 -13.39 16.23
N ALA A 155 5.58 -13.27 16.68
CA ALA A 155 5.06 -13.96 17.86
C ALA A 155 4.63 -15.43 17.59
N LEU A 156 4.55 -15.86 16.33
CA LEU A 156 4.03 -17.17 15.96
C LEU A 156 4.81 -18.32 16.59
N ARG A 157 4.08 -19.40 16.92
CA ARG A 157 4.69 -20.65 17.36
C ARG A 157 5.36 -21.33 16.17
N THR A 158 6.59 -21.77 16.37
CA THR A 158 7.38 -22.45 15.35
C THR A 158 7.76 -23.87 15.75
N GLY A 159 8.16 -24.65 14.77
CA GLY A 159 8.68 -26.00 14.95
C GLY A 159 9.30 -26.55 13.67
N PRO A 160 9.90 -27.75 13.74
CA PRO A 160 10.54 -28.35 12.58
C PRO A 160 9.50 -28.76 11.54
N LYS A 161 9.76 -28.42 10.28
CA LYS A 161 8.97 -28.84 9.11
C LYS A 161 9.86 -29.62 8.14
N SER A 162 9.50 -30.88 7.89
CA SER A 162 10.14 -31.67 6.84
C SER A 162 9.64 -31.23 5.46
N THR A 163 10.57 -30.99 4.54
CA THR A 163 10.32 -30.68 3.13
C THR A 163 11.17 -31.61 2.25
N PRO A 164 10.92 -31.68 0.92
CA PRO A 164 11.79 -32.41 0.00
C PRO A 164 13.24 -31.91 -0.01
N TYR A 165 13.50 -30.70 0.50
CA TYR A 165 14.79 -30.02 0.47
C TYR A 165 15.52 -30.05 1.83
N GLY A 166 14.92 -30.66 2.86
CA GLY A 166 15.49 -30.77 4.20
C GLY A 166 14.50 -30.43 5.31
N VAL A 167 15.01 -30.15 6.51
CA VAL A 167 14.20 -29.75 7.66
C VAL A 167 14.35 -28.25 7.89
N LEU A 168 13.23 -27.52 7.83
CA LEU A 168 13.14 -26.12 8.24
C LEU A 168 12.84 -26.08 9.74
N SER A 169 13.83 -25.74 10.58
CA SER A 169 13.74 -25.88 12.05
C SER A 169 12.76 -24.91 12.71
N ASP A 170 12.66 -23.68 12.20
CA ASP A 170 11.92 -22.57 12.81
C ASP A 170 10.70 -22.18 11.96
N SER A 171 10.00 -23.19 11.43
CA SER A 171 8.84 -22.94 10.57
C SER A 171 7.58 -22.67 11.40
N PRO A 172 6.78 -21.64 11.08
CA PRO A 172 5.51 -21.43 11.77
C PRO A 172 4.58 -22.63 11.62
N LEU A 173 3.87 -22.99 12.69
CA LEU A 173 2.89 -24.09 12.65
C LEU A 173 1.75 -23.82 11.66
N THR A 174 1.41 -22.54 11.47
CA THR A 174 0.50 -22.04 10.45
C THR A 174 1.20 -20.90 9.72
N PRO A 175 1.94 -21.20 8.63
CA PRO A 175 2.72 -20.19 7.89
C PRO A 175 1.82 -19.08 7.33
N PRO A 176 2.14 -17.80 7.61
CA PRO A 176 1.48 -16.66 6.98
C PRO A 176 1.71 -16.67 5.47
N LEU A 177 0.67 -16.35 4.71
CA LEU A 177 0.68 -16.37 3.25
C LEU A 177 0.74 -14.93 2.72
N ILE A 178 1.70 -14.66 1.84
CA ILE A 178 1.68 -13.47 0.99
C ILE A 178 0.60 -13.70 -0.06
N GLN A 179 -0.49 -12.94 0.04
CA GLN A 179 -1.58 -12.97 -0.92
C GLN A 179 -1.21 -12.18 -2.16
N ARG A 180 -0.54 -11.04 -1.96
CA ARG A 180 -0.07 -10.17 -3.04
C ARG A 180 1.08 -9.29 -2.59
N ALA A 181 1.97 -8.94 -3.52
CA ALA A 181 2.86 -7.79 -3.37
C ALA A 181 2.76 -6.88 -4.60
N VAL A 182 2.72 -5.56 -4.41
CA VAL A 182 2.55 -4.60 -5.50
C VAL A 182 3.39 -3.36 -5.26
N VAL A 183 4.12 -2.92 -6.28
CA VAL A 183 4.85 -1.65 -6.27
C VAL A 183 3.88 -0.50 -6.52
N PHE A 184 4.03 0.59 -5.77
CA PHE A 184 3.30 1.83 -6.02
C PHE A 184 4.21 3.05 -5.85
N HIS A 185 3.80 4.16 -6.46
CA HIS A 185 4.55 5.42 -6.48
C HIS A 185 3.64 6.59 -6.11
N GLY A 186 4.20 7.60 -5.43
CA GLY A 186 3.48 8.81 -5.05
C GLY A 186 2.56 8.58 -3.84
N GLU A 187 1.28 8.94 -3.99
CA GLU A 187 0.28 8.85 -2.93
C GLU A 187 0.00 7.39 -2.49
N PHE A 188 -0.79 7.24 -1.43
CA PHE A 188 -1.04 5.96 -0.81
C PHE A 188 -2.00 5.11 -1.67
N PRO A 189 -1.72 3.82 -1.92
CA PRO A 189 -2.46 3.04 -2.89
C PRO A 189 -3.88 2.75 -2.37
N ILE A 190 -4.85 2.72 -3.27
CA ILE A 190 -6.22 2.35 -2.94
C ILE A 190 -6.24 0.87 -2.55
N MET A 191 -6.71 0.59 -1.33
CA MET A 191 -6.69 -0.74 -0.72
C MET A 191 -8.02 -1.06 -0.04
N PRO A 192 -8.32 -2.35 0.22
CA PRO A 192 -9.47 -2.77 1.03
C PRO A 192 -9.56 -2.05 2.38
N LEU A 193 -8.40 -1.69 2.93
CA LEU A 193 -8.26 -0.90 4.15
C LEU A 193 -8.97 0.46 4.09
N HIS A 194 -9.25 1.06 2.92
CA HIS A 194 -9.97 2.34 2.81
C HIS A 194 -11.49 2.22 2.85
N THR A 195 -12.03 1.00 2.91
CA THR A 195 -13.46 0.78 3.09
C THR A 195 -13.96 1.47 4.36
N GLY A 196 -15.03 2.25 4.23
CA GLY A 196 -15.66 2.96 5.34
C GLY A 196 -16.26 4.30 4.95
N SER A 197 -16.73 5.02 5.96
CA SER A 197 -17.21 6.40 5.87
C SER A 197 -16.05 7.38 6.01
N TRP A 198 -16.08 8.40 5.16
CA TRP A 198 -15.14 9.52 5.08
C TRP A 198 -15.95 10.82 5.14
N PHE A 199 -15.48 11.83 5.85
CA PHE A 199 -16.24 13.07 6.06
C PHE A 199 -15.40 14.31 5.76
N ASP A 200 -16.07 15.40 5.39
CA ASP A 200 -15.48 16.71 5.24
C ASP A 200 -15.27 17.34 6.65
N PRO A 201 -14.02 17.56 7.10
CA PRO A 201 -13.76 18.17 8.39
C PRO A 201 -14.19 19.64 8.47
N ALA A 202 -14.33 20.33 7.33
CA ALA A 202 -14.83 21.70 7.27
C ALA A 202 -16.37 21.77 7.34
N ASN A 203 -17.07 20.69 6.98
CA ASN A 203 -18.54 20.61 6.99
C ASN A 203 -19.02 19.33 7.70
N PRO A 204 -19.05 19.30 9.04
CA PRO A 204 -19.43 18.10 9.80
C PRO A 204 -20.83 17.60 9.42
N GLY A 205 -20.93 16.31 9.07
CA GLY A 205 -22.16 15.67 8.60
C GLY A 205 -22.24 15.49 7.08
N VAL A 206 -21.30 16.07 6.32
CA VAL A 206 -21.11 15.83 4.89
C VAL A 206 -19.99 14.81 4.70
N GLY A 207 -20.18 13.85 3.80
CA GLY A 207 -19.19 12.81 3.57
C GLY A 207 -19.56 11.81 2.48
N PHE A 208 -18.65 10.87 2.29
CA PHE A 208 -18.67 9.83 1.29
C PHE A 208 -18.49 8.47 1.96
N ASN A 209 -19.17 7.44 1.47
CA ASN A 209 -18.84 6.07 1.84
C ASN A 209 -18.13 5.42 0.67
N VAL A 210 -17.04 4.72 0.96
CA VAL A 210 -16.28 3.95 -0.01
C VAL A 210 -16.26 2.50 0.43
N GLU A 211 -16.47 1.60 -0.52
CA GLU A 211 -16.24 0.18 -0.36
C GLU A 211 -15.18 -0.24 -1.37
N VAL A 212 -14.06 -0.77 -0.88
CA VAL A 212 -13.02 -1.34 -1.71
C VAL A 212 -13.04 -2.85 -1.49
N ALA A 213 -13.51 -3.57 -2.51
CA ALA A 213 -13.60 -5.01 -2.47
C ALA A 213 -12.54 -5.63 -3.38
N ASN A 214 -11.90 -6.68 -2.89
CA ASN A 214 -11.06 -7.54 -3.73
C ASN A 214 -11.96 -8.25 -4.75
N ASP A 215 -11.48 -8.37 -5.99
CA ASP A 215 -12.19 -9.07 -7.06
C ASP A 215 -12.52 -10.51 -6.61
N ALA A 216 -13.79 -10.91 -6.75
CA ALA A 216 -14.20 -12.30 -6.57
C ALA A 216 -13.95 -13.12 -7.86
N SER A 217 -13.73 -12.44 -8.99
CA SER A 217 -13.32 -12.99 -10.28
C SER A 217 -11.82 -12.68 -10.51
N THR A 218 -11.17 -13.32 -11.48
CA THR A 218 -9.72 -13.13 -11.71
C THR A 218 -9.43 -12.20 -12.90
N GLU A 219 -10.43 -11.52 -13.46
CA GLU A 219 -10.31 -10.83 -14.75
C GLU A 219 -10.52 -9.32 -14.69
N ALA A 220 -11.15 -8.76 -13.64
CA ALA A 220 -11.55 -7.35 -13.63
C ALA A 220 -10.75 -6.47 -12.66
N GLY A 221 -9.99 -7.06 -11.74
CA GLY A 221 -9.25 -6.31 -10.71
C GLY A 221 -10.18 -5.84 -9.57
N PRO A 222 -9.62 -5.30 -8.48
CA PRO A 222 -10.42 -4.79 -7.36
C PRO A 222 -11.45 -3.76 -7.82
N VAL A 223 -12.56 -3.69 -7.08
CA VAL A 223 -13.63 -2.74 -7.35
C VAL A 223 -13.72 -1.73 -6.21
N LEU A 224 -13.85 -0.46 -6.58
CA LEU A 224 -14.19 0.62 -5.70
C LEU A 224 -15.64 1.03 -5.97
N VAL A 225 -16.45 1.04 -4.91
CA VAL A 225 -17.82 1.53 -4.93
C VAL A 225 -17.88 2.79 -4.06
N VAL A 226 -18.46 3.86 -4.61
CA VAL A 226 -18.73 5.08 -3.87
C VAL A 226 -20.23 5.24 -3.67
N TYR A 227 -20.60 5.67 -2.47
CA TYR A 227 -21.93 6.15 -2.14
C TYR A 227 -21.82 7.55 -1.55
N TRP A 228 -22.51 8.51 -2.15
CA TRP A 228 -22.61 9.88 -1.66
C TRP A 228 -24.09 10.26 -1.58
N TYR A 229 -24.51 10.65 -0.38
CA TYR A 229 -25.85 11.14 -0.12
C TYR A 229 -25.82 12.63 0.15
N ASP A 230 -26.68 13.37 -0.54
CA ASP A 230 -26.82 14.81 -0.37
C ASP A 230 -28.26 15.27 -0.67
N PHE A 231 -28.48 16.58 -0.71
CA PHE A 231 -29.73 17.20 -1.13
C PHE A 231 -29.49 18.15 -2.30
N ASN A 232 -30.31 18.02 -3.34
CA ASN A 232 -30.38 18.99 -4.45
C ASN A 232 -31.73 19.70 -4.41
N GLU A 233 -31.74 21.03 -4.30
CA GLU A 233 -32.96 21.85 -4.17
C GLU A 233 -33.93 21.34 -3.07
N GLY A 234 -33.39 20.84 -1.96
CA GLY A 234 -34.16 20.28 -0.85
C GLY A 234 -34.75 18.88 -1.09
N ARG A 235 -34.43 18.24 -2.22
CA ARG A 235 -34.77 16.85 -2.51
C ARG A 235 -33.59 15.93 -2.21
N PRO A 236 -33.81 14.77 -1.58
CA PRO A 236 -32.75 13.80 -1.35
C PRO A 236 -32.16 13.32 -2.69
N LEU A 237 -30.84 13.20 -2.73
CA LEU A 237 -30.09 12.75 -3.88
C LEU A 237 -29.11 11.67 -3.44
N TRP A 238 -29.16 10.53 -4.12
CA TRP A 238 -28.12 9.51 -4.01
C TRP A 238 -27.26 9.55 -5.26
N LEU A 239 -25.95 9.58 -5.06
CA LEU A 239 -24.93 9.41 -6.08
C LEU A 239 -24.19 8.11 -5.77
N THR A 240 -24.11 7.23 -6.76
CA THR A 240 -23.37 5.98 -6.66
C THR A 240 -22.47 5.79 -7.85
N GLY A 241 -21.26 5.32 -7.63
CA GLY A 241 -20.30 5.05 -8.69
C GLY A 241 -19.55 3.76 -8.42
N THR A 242 -19.18 3.07 -9.49
CA THR A 242 -18.38 1.84 -9.41
C THR A 242 -17.27 1.91 -10.44
N ALA A 243 -16.04 1.64 -10.03
CA ALA A 243 -14.91 1.54 -10.95
C ALA A 243 -14.01 0.35 -10.56
N THR A 244 -13.57 -0.39 -11.56
CA THR A 244 -12.50 -1.38 -11.43
C THR A 244 -11.15 -0.70 -11.59
N PHE A 245 -10.13 -1.16 -10.87
CA PHE A 245 -8.79 -0.57 -10.93
C PHE A 245 -7.71 -1.64 -10.80
N GLU A 246 -6.49 -1.30 -11.18
CA GLU A 246 -5.33 -2.16 -10.93
C GLU A 246 -4.82 -1.96 -9.51
N TYR A 247 -4.42 -3.04 -8.86
CA TYR A 247 -3.74 -2.95 -7.58
C TYR A 247 -2.52 -2.01 -7.67
N GLY A 248 -2.35 -1.14 -6.68
CA GLY A 248 -1.31 -0.10 -6.69
C GLY A 248 -1.77 1.25 -7.26
N ALA A 249 -2.97 1.35 -7.85
CA ALA A 249 -3.54 2.63 -8.23
C ALA A 249 -3.69 3.56 -7.01
N THR A 250 -3.24 4.81 -7.15
CA THR A 250 -3.24 5.82 -6.08
C THR A 250 -4.36 6.84 -6.24
N GLU A 251 -4.92 6.93 -7.44
CA GLU A 251 -6.04 7.80 -7.80
C GLU A 251 -7.00 7.03 -8.71
N LEU A 252 -8.31 7.23 -8.52
CA LEU A 252 -9.34 6.59 -9.33
C LEU A 252 -10.48 7.56 -9.62
N SER A 253 -10.83 7.71 -10.90
CA SER A 253 -12.02 8.44 -11.32
C SER A 253 -13.19 7.49 -11.54
N VAL A 254 -14.34 7.87 -11.01
CA VAL A 254 -15.56 7.06 -10.98
C VAL A 254 -16.70 7.87 -11.56
N ASP A 255 -17.40 7.33 -12.54
CA ASP A 255 -18.65 7.91 -13.03
C ASP A 255 -19.74 7.76 -11.96
N LEU A 256 -20.41 8.87 -11.63
CA LEU A 256 -21.48 8.91 -10.65
C LEU A 256 -22.84 8.83 -11.35
N LEU A 257 -23.58 7.78 -11.05
CA LEU A 257 -25.00 7.65 -11.36
C LEU A 257 -25.82 8.41 -10.31
N ALA A 258 -26.73 9.26 -10.77
CA ALA A 258 -27.67 9.95 -9.89
C ALA A 258 -29.00 9.21 -9.81
N VAL A 259 -29.47 8.98 -8.58
CA VAL A 259 -30.81 8.50 -8.30
C VAL A 259 -31.56 9.61 -7.59
N PRO A 260 -32.32 10.45 -8.31
CA PRO A 260 -33.10 11.50 -7.69
C PRO A 260 -34.17 10.84 -6.80
N GLY A 261 -34.20 11.22 -5.53
CA GLY A 261 -35.24 10.74 -4.64
C GLY A 261 -36.61 11.27 -5.06
N PRO A 262 -37.71 10.63 -4.61
CA PRO A 262 -39.05 11.11 -4.91
C PRO A 262 -39.25 12.58 -4.55
N ALA A 263 -40.31 13.20 -5.10
CA ALA A 263 -40.75 14.53 -4.66
C ALA A 263 -40.82 14.54 -3.11
N PRO A 264 -40.50 15.69 -2.46
CA PRO A 264 -40.50 15.75 -1.00
C PRO A 264 -41.89 15.34 -0.53
N LEU A 265 -41.99 14.14 0.07
CA LEU A 265 -43.19 13.40 0.55
C LEU A 265 -43.46 12.01 -0.08
N ALA A 266 -42.82 11.54 -1.14
CA ALA A 266 -42.99 10.13 -1.55
C ALA A 266 -42.04 9.22 -0.76
N ASP A 267 -42.55 8.06 -0.35
CA ASP A 267 -41.82 7.14 0.51
C ASP A 267 -40.70 6.41 -0.26
N PHE A 268 -39.66 6.00 0.44
CA PHE A 268 -38.57 5.17 -0.13
C PHE A 268 -39.03 3.73 -0.44
N GLN A 269 -40.35 3.46 -0.53
CA GLN A 269 -40.89 2.10 -0.70
C GLN A 269 -40.80 1.62 -2.14
N THR A 270 -40.69 2.53 -3.12
CA THR A 270 -40.58 2.17 -4.54
C THR A 270 -39.36 2.83 -5.16
N PRO A 271 -38.25 2.09 -5.38
CA PRO A 271 -37.09 2.65 -6.08
C PRO A 271 -37.45 3.00 -7.54
N PRO A 272 -36.84 4.05 -8.12
CA PRO A 272 -37.05 4.39 -9.53
C PRO A 272 -36.55 3.26 -10.44
N PRO A 273 -37.13 3.10 -11.65
CA PRO A 273 -36.67 2.09 -12.61
C PRO A 273 -35.22 2.37 -13.05
N LEU A 274 -34.45 1.33 -13.33
CA LEU A 274 -33.03 1.43 -13.74
C LEU A 274 -32.79 2.35 -14.95
N SER A 275 -33.79 2.52 -15.81
CA SER A 275 -33.73 3.44 -16.95
C SER A 275 -33.63 4.92 -16.57
N GLU A 276 -33.91 5.28 -15.32
CA GLU A 276 -33.79 6.65 -14.80
C GLU A 276 -32.41 6.92 -14.16
N TYR A 277 -31.50 5.94 -14.18
CA TYR A 277 -30.14 6.07 -13.63
C TYR A 277 -29.27 6.60 -14.76
N GLU A 278 -28.97 7.89 -14.71
CA GLU A 278 -28.10 8.56 -15.67
C GLU A 278 -26.74 8.85 -15.03
N VAL A 279 -25.67 8.69 -15.81
CA VAL A 279 -24.36 9.22 -15.44
C VAL A 279 -24.49 10.74 -15.36
N ARG A 280 -24.33 11.27 -14.15
CA ARG A 280 -24.56 12.68 -13.84
C ARG A 280 -23.27 13.47 -13.83
N GLY A 281 -22.15 12.83 -13.51
CA GLY A 281 -20.83 13.44 -13.48
C GLY A 281 -19.81 12.44 -12.97
N SER A 282 -18.72 12.92 -12.37
CA SER A 282 -17.64 12.05 -11.89
C SER A 282 -17.14 12.45 -10.52
N LEU A 283 -16.49 11.50 -9.86
CA LEU A 283 -15.76 11.67 -8.63
C LEU A 283 -14.39 11.01 -8.76
N THR A 284 -13.34 11.77 -8.53
CA THR A 284 -11.97 11.28 -8.40
C THR A 284 -11.62 11.15 -6.93
N VAL A 285 -11.09 9.99 -6.55
CA VAL A 285 -10.73 9.62 -5.18
C VAL A 285 -9.23 9.35 -5.10
N SER A 286 -8.56 9.98 -4.15
CA SER A 286 -7.18 9.64 -3.74
C SER A 286 -7.06 9.63 -2.21
N PHE A 287 -6.07 8.89 -1.71
CA PHE A 287 -5.78 8.79 -0.28
C PHE A 287 -4.33 9.18 -0.02
N SER A 288 -4.10 10.08 0.93
CA SER A 288 -2.75 10.43 1.38
C SER A 288 -2.22 9.41 2.39
N ASP A 289 -3.11 8.82 3.18
CA ASP A 289 -2.83 7.71 4.08
C ASP A 289 -4.13 6.96 4.45
N CYS A 290 -4.06 6.06 5.43
CA CYS A 290 -5.21 5.29 5.91
C CYS A 290 -6.31 6.12 6.61
N ARG A 291 -6.08 7.40 6.91
CA ARG A 291 -6.94 8.31 7.70
C ARG A 291 -7.36 9.57 6.94
N THR A 292 -6.65 9.94 5.88
CA THR A 292 -6.82 11.19 5.15
C THR A 292 -6.80 10.95 3.64
N GLY A 293 -7.56 11.75 2.91
CA GLY A 293 -7.63 11.67 1.45
C GLY A 293 -8.29 12.89 0.83
N ARG A 294 -8.59 12.78 -0.46
CA ARG A 294 -9.12 13.87 -1.28
C ARG A 294 -10.14 13.35 -2.27
N PHE A 295 -11.27 14.02 -2.33
CA PHE A 295 -12.41 13.68 -3.15
C PHE A 295 -12.72 14.88 -4.04
N SER A 296 -12.48 14.75 -5.34
CA SER A 296 -12.73 15.79 -6.33
C SER A 296 -13.93 15.42 -7.18
N TYR A 297 -14.94 16.28 -7.25
CA TYR A 297 -16.16 16.00 -8.00
C TYR A 297 -16.37 17.01 -9.12
N ASP A 298 -17.05 16.58 -10.18
CA ASP A 298 -17.59 17.44 -11.23
C ASP A 298 -19.03 17.01 -11.52
N LEU A 299 -19.98 17.85 -11.12
CA LEU A 299 -21.41 17.58 -11.20
C LEU A 299 -22.16 18.80 -11.76
N PRO A 300 -23.07 18.65 -12.72
CA PRO A 300 -23.84 19.77 -13.28
C PRO A 300 -24.61 20.59 -12.24
N ASP A 301 -25.14 19.92 -11.20
CA ASP A 301 -25.99 20.55 -10.19
C ASP A 301 -25.20 21.13 -9.00
N PHE A 302 -23.97 20.66 -8.76
CA PHE A 302 -23.12 21.08 -7.64
C PHE A 302 -21.87 21.85 -8.08
N GLY A 303 -21.64 21.98 -9.39
CA GLY A 303 -20.39 22.45 -9.97
C GLY A 303 -19.25 21.44 -9.78
N SER A 304 -18.03 21.93 -9.90
CA SER A 304 -16.83 21.18 -9.58
C SER A 304 -16.20 21.67 -8.28
N GLY A 305 -15.60 20.74 -7.55
CA GLY A 305 -15.00 21.02 -6.25
C GLY A 305 -14.07 19.92 -5.79
N GLU A 306 -13.34 20.22 -4.72
CA GLU A 306 -12.44 19.29 -4.08
C GLU A 306 -12.65 19.37 -2.57
N VAL A 307 -12.75 18.21 -1.94
CA VAL A 307 -12.97 18.05 -0.51
C VAL A 307 -11.84 17.21 0.05
N ALA A 308 -11.07 17.81 0.97
CA ALA A 308 -10.19 17.02 1.83
C ALA A 308 -11.07 16.22 2.78
N VAL A 309 -10.87 14.90 2.84
CA VAL A 309 -11.68 14.02 3.67
C VAL A 309 -10.87 13.40 4.79
N THR A 310 -11.52 13.22 5.93
CA THR A 310 -10.98 12.49 7.07
C THR A 310 -11.82 11.24 7.29
N ARG A 311 -11.16 10.15 7.67
CA ARG A 311 -11.84 8.89 7.92
C ARG A 311 -12.69 8.93 9.20
N LEU A 312 -13.91 8.42 9.10
CA LEU A 312 -14.84 8.29 10.23
C LEU A 312 -14.90 6.85 10.77
N THR A 313 -14.85 5.83 9.89
CA THR A 313 -14.99 4.42 10.28
C THR A 313 -13.89 3.55 9.70
N LEU A 314 -13.43 2.56 10.47
CA LEU A 314 -12.42 1.58 10.09
C LEU A 314 -13.04 0.16 10.21
N PRO A 315 -12.81 -0.76 9.25
CA PRO A 315 -13.19 -2.15 9.40
C PRO A 315 -12.63 -2.75 10.69
N ASP A 316 -13.34 -3.70 11.30
CA ASP A 316 -12.85 -4.35 12.53
C ASP A 316 -11.47 -4.98 12.30
N ARG A 317 -10.56 -4.80 13.27
CA ARG A 317 -9.15 -5.27 13.24
C ARG A 317 -8.25 -4.68 12.17
N ALA A 318 -8.72 -3.72 11.39
CA ALA A 318 -7.82 -2.86 10.64
C ALA A 318 -7.16 -1.84 11.59
N SER A 319 -5.93 -1.43 11.29
CA SER A 319 -5.21 -0.40 12.03
C SER A 319 -4.52 0.54 11.03
N CYS A 320 -4.48 1.82 11.41
CA CYS A 320 -3.77 2.88 10.69
C CYS A 320 -2.60 3.42 11.53
N ASP A 321 -2.25 2.77 12.64
CA ASP A 321 -1.16 3.21 13.50
C ASP A 321 0.20 2.98 12.81
N GLY A 322 1.17 3.88 13.00
CA GLY A 322 2.46 3.89 12.30
C GLY A 322 2.59 4.90 11.14
N LEU A 323 1.49 5.53 10.70
CA LEU A 323 1.48 6.51 9.59
C LEU A 323 1.69 7.97 9.98
N ILE A 324 1.92 8.27 11.27
CA ILE A 324 2.20 9.64 11.70
C ILE A 324 3.71 9.87 11.62
N SER A 325 4.08 10.72 10.66
CA SER A 325 5.40 11.31 10.42
C SER A 325 6.43 10.48 9.64
N ALA A 326 6.39 10.63 8.31
CA ALA A 326 7.60 11.04 7.57
C ALA A 326 7.38 12.50 7.13
N GLN A 327 7.73 13.45 7.99
CA GLN A 327 8.04 14.83 7.61
C GLN A 327 9.55 15.00 7.64
#